data_AF-A0A8B6BZV1-F1
#
_entry.id   AF-A0A8B6BZV1-F1
#
_cell.length_a   1.000
_cell.length_b   1.000
_cell.length_c   1.000
_cell.angle_alpha   90.00
_cell.angle_beta   90.00
_cell.angle_gamma   90.00
#
_symmetry.space_group_name_H-M   'P 1'
#
loop_
_entity.id
_entity.type
_entity.pdbx_description
1 polymer ?
#
loop_
_entity_poly.entity_id
_entity_poly.type
_entity_poly.pdbx_seq_one_letter_code
_entity_poly.pdbx_strand_id
1 'polypeptide(L)'
;MSLYYKGFELIEHLLKSESSNFITGVCKYHYAKINQHLVQLLSSPITRNKTYMIHNCYHRHLQDGLKTDAVSGWLLYASFYYVIGQYNVCLRLLDYVLARCDPTMLYLGKGFYTETNINIYRQNIHSTMTLNERMTIATRDCVMYLKDSSLIPEELKLTQGDLTIFVPPIIMSHFLKFLCYHHLDDIPNKKHAIRDVKLTVDGEKYTVNSKLSNLRMLGICYELSGEKYKACQCYEGAFETV
;
A
#
# COMPACT_ATOMS: atom_id res chain seq x y z
N MET A 1 -0.03 19.80 -10.85
CA MET A 1 0.00 20.33 -9.47
C MET A 1 -1.15 21.29 -9.16
N SER A 2 -1.40 22.33 -9.97
CA SER A 2 -2.47 23.34 -9.75
C SER A 2 -3.89 22.79 -9.49
N LEU A 3 -4.34 21.77 -10.24
CA LEU A 3 -5.66 21.15 -10.06
C LEU A 3 -5.79 20.37 -8.73
N TYR A 4 -4.73 19.70 -8.28
CA TYR A 4 -4.73 18.96 -7.02
C TYR A 4 -4.85 19.89 -5.81
N TYR A 5 -4.18 21.04 -5.85
CA TYR A 5 -4.29 22.07 -4.81
C TYR A 5 -5.70 22.66 -4.73
N LYS A 6 -6.32 23.00 -5.87
CA LYS A 6 -7.71 23.49 -5.89
C LYS A 6 -8.72 22.46 -5.36
N GLY A 7 -8.54 21.18 -5.69
CA GLY A 7 -9.36 20.10 -5.16
C GLY A 7 -9.17 19.91 -3.65
N PHE A 8 -7.94 20.03 -3.16
CA PHE A 8 -7.61 19.96 -1.74
C PHE A 8 -8.25 21.09 -0.93
N GLU A 9 -8.15 22.33 -1.39
CA GLU A 9 -8.79 23.50 -0.75
C GLU A 9 -10.32 23.37 -0.68
N LEU A 10 -10.94 22.87 -1.77
CA LEU A 10 -12.38 22.61 -1.80
C LEU A 10 -12.77 21.54 -0.76
N ILE A 11 -12.00 20.45 -0.67
CA ILE A 11 -12.26 19.39 0.31
C ILE A 11 -12.09 19.92 1.74
N GLU A 12 -11.05 20.70 2.03
CA GLU A 12 -10.87 21.31 3.35
C GLU A 12 -12.00 22.26 3.71
N HIS A 13 -12.48 23.05 2.74
CA HIS A 13 -13.64 23.93 2.93
C HIS A 13 -14.91 23.14 3.24
N LEU A 14 -15.17 22.06 2.49
CA LEU A 14 -16.33 21.19 2.70
C LEU A 14 -16.28 20.39 4.01
N LEU A 15 -15.08 20.08 4.51
CA LEU A 15 -14.89 19.46 5.83
C LEU A 15 -15.15 20.43 6.99
N LYS A 16 -14.96 21.74 6.76
CA LYS A 16 -15.18 22.79 7.76
C LYS A 16 -16.63 23.31 7.75
N SER A 17 -17.39 23.07 6.69
CA SER A 17 -18.81 23.44 6.61
C SER A 17 -19.71 22.36 7.22
N GLU A 18 -20.92 22.74 7.68
CA GLU A 18 -21.95 21.83 8.18
C GLU A 18 -22.57 20.98 7.04
N SER A 19 -21.75 20.14 6.41
CA SER A 19 -22.16 19.24 5.34
C SER A 19 -22.81 17.96 5.89
N SER A 20 -23.60 17.26 5.06
CA SER A 20 -24.22 15.99 5.47
C SER A 20 -23.16 14.94 5.83
N ASN A 21 -23.51 14.00 6.71
CA ASN A 21 -22.61 12.90 7.13
C ASN A 21 -22.02 12.11 5.95
N PHE A 22 -22.79 11.97 4.87
CA PHE A 22 -22.32 11.31 3.64
C PHE A 22 -21.24 12.14 2.94
N ILE A 23 -21.50 13.44 2.70
CA ILE A 23 -20.54 14.35 2.05
C ILE A 23 -19.27 14.46 2.88
N THR A 24 -19.39 14.59 4.20
CA THR A 24 -18.24 14.57 5.12
C THR A 24 -17.42 13.29 4.97
N GLY A 25 -18.07 12.11 4.89
CA GLY A 25 -17.38 10.84 4.69
C GLY A 25 -16.60 10.78 3.38
N VAL A 26 -17.22 11.21 2.27
CA VAL A 26 -16.57 11.29 0.95
C VAL A 26 -15.38 12.25 0.97
N CYS A 27 -15.55 13.44 1.58
CA CYS A 27 -14.49 14.43 1.69
C CYS A 27 -13.30 13.90 2.50
N LYS A 28 -13.55 13.23 3.64
CA LYS A 28 -12.48 12.63 4.45
C LYS A 28 -11.71 11.54 3.68
N TYR A 29 -12.43 10.71 2.92
CA TYR A 29 -11.80 9.68 2.07
C TYR A 29 -10.86 10.30 1.03
N HIS A 30 -11.34 11.29 0.27
CA HIS A 30 -10.51 11.96 -0.73
C HIS A 30 -9.38 12.77 -0.11
N TYR A 31 -9.60 13.39 1.05
CA TYR A 31 -8.54 14.06 1.81
C TYR A 31 -7.39 13.11 2.14
N ALA A 32 -7.70 11.93 2.68
CA ALA A 32 -6.67 10.92 2.98
C ALA A 32 -5.94 10.46 1.71
N LYS A 33 -6.68 10.14 0.63
CA LYS A 33 -6.07 9.72 -0.65
C LYS A 33 -5.19 10.81 -1.27
N ILE A 34 -5.56 12.09 -1.19
CA ILE A 34 -4.73 13.20 -1.67
C ILE A 34 -3.45 13.29 -0.85
N ASN A 35 -3.53 13.20 0.48
CA ASN A 35 -2.33 13.19 1.32
C ASN A 35 -1.38 12.03 0.98
N GLN A 36 -1.93 10.83 0.75
CA GLN A 36 -1.17 9.66 0.27
C GLN A 36 -0.51 9.88 -1.10
N HIS A 37 -1.11 10.66 -2.00
CA HIS A 37 -0.50 11.02 -3.29
C HIS A 37 0.56 12.11 -3.14
N LEU A 38 0.26 13.15 -2.35
CA LEU A 38 1.17 14.29 -2.15
C LEU A 38 2.51 13.82 -1.63
N VAL A 39 2.53 12.94 -0.63
CA VAL A 39 3.79 12.44 -0.05
C VAL A 39 4.66 11.67 -1.07
N GLN A 40 4.05 11.01 -2.05
CA GLN A 40 4.76 10.30 -3.11
C GLN A 40 5.37 11.24 -4.16
N LEU A 41 4.85 12.47 -4.25
CA LEU A 41 5.39 13.52 -5.12
C LEU A 41 6.46 14.38 -4.43
N LEU A 42 6.66 14.21 -3.12
CA LEU A 42 7.71 14.91 -2.39
C LEU A 42 9.09 14.34 -2.73
N SER A 43 10.09 15.22 -2.72
CA SER A 43 11.49 14.85 -2.93
C SER A 43 12.01 13.95 -1.80
N SER A 44 12.94 13.05 -2.15
CA SER A 44 13.43 12.00 -1.25
C SER A 44 13.84 12.52 0.15
N PRO A 45 13.38 11.84 1.22
CA PRO A 45 13.73 12.19 2.61
C PRO A 45 15.20 11.94 2.95
N ILE A 46 15.99 11.41 2.01
CA ILE A 46 17.41 11.03 2.18
C ILE A 46 18.36 12.19 1.79
N THR A 47 17.86 13.30 1.23
CA THR A 47 18.71 14.45 0.86
C THR A 47 19.20 15.22 2.10
N ARG A 48 20.53 15.14 2.34
CA ARG A 48 21.23 15.52 3.59
C ARG A 48 21.03 16.93 4.15
N ASN A 49 20.53 17.90 3.37
CA ASN A 49 20.54 19.32 3.78
C ASN A 49 19.23 19.83 4.41
N LYS A 50 18.12 19.05 4.40
CA LYS A 50 16.82 19.46 5.00
C LYS A 50 16.02 18.30 5.61
N THR A 51 16.71 17.31 6.18
CA THR A 51 16.15 16.00 6.59
C THR A 51 14.96 16.10 7.56
N TYR A 52 15.05 16.96 8.59
CA TYR A 52 14.02 17.02 9.64
C TYR A 52 12.67 17.58 9.16
N MET A 53 12.68 18.69 8.40
CA MET A 53 11.43 19.30 7.91
C MET A 53 10.73 18.42 6.88
N ILE A 54 11.50 17.73 6.04
CA ILE A 54 10.96 16.78 5.07
C ILE A 54 10.34 15.59 5.82
N HIS A 55 11.00 15.02 6.83
CA HIS A 55 10.46 13.92 7.63
C HIS A 55 9.15 14.31 8.34
N ASN A 56 9.09 15.49 8.96
CA ASN A 56 7.86 15.97 9.59
C ASN A 56 6.71 16.17 8.58
N CYS A 57 7.03 16.64 7.38
CA CYS A 57 6.05 16.80 6.31
C CYS A 57 5.49 15.43 5.86
N TYR A 58 6.37 14.45 5.62
CA TYR A 58 5.99 13.08 5.31
C TYR A 58 5.11 12.50 6.41
N HIS A 59 5.53 12.63 7.65
CA HIS A 59 4.83 12.06 8.80
C HIS A 59 3.41 12.62 8.92
N ARG A 60 3.24 13.94 8.77
CA ARG A 60 1.93 14.59 8.83
C ARG A 60 1.02 14.11 7.71
N HIS A 61 1.47 14.17 6.45
CA HIS A 61 0.68 13.73 5.31
C HIS A 61 0.35 12.23 5.39
N LEU A 62 1.30 11.39 5.79
CA LEU A 62 1.06 9.96 5.96
C LEU A 62 0.02 9.71 7.06
N GLN A 63 0.14 10.35 8.22
CA GLN A 63 -0.84 10.25 9.32
C GLN A 63 -2.24 10.71 8.91
N ASP A 64 -2.34 11.83 8.18
CA ASP A 64 -3.61 12.29 7.61
C ASP A 64 -4.17 11.29 6.59
N GLY A 65 -3.28 10.64 5.83
CA GLY A 65 -3.58 9.54 4.92
C GLY A 65 -4.09 8.25 5.59
N LEU A 66 -3.98 8.10 6.92
CA LEU A 66 -4.46 6.92 7.66
C LEU A 66 -5.92 7.05 8.12
N LYS A 67 -6.44 8.27 8.26
CA LYS A 67 -7.69 8.56 9.00
C LYS A 67 -8.94 7.85 8.45
N THR A 68 -8.93 7.50 7.18
CA THR A 68 -10.06 6.85 6.49
C THR A 68 -9.64 5.60 5.71
N ASP A 69 -8.40 5.16 5.91
CA ASP A 69 -7.80 4.11 5.11
C ASP A 69 -7.69 2.83 5.93
N ALA A 70 -8.20 1.74 5.38
CA ALA A 70 -8.17 0.46 6.05
C ALA A 70 -6.76 -0.14 6.14
N VAL A 71 -5.94 0.02 5.08
CA VAL A 71 -4.74 -0.79 4.84
C VAL A 71 -3.69 -0.06 3.98
N SER A 72 -4.05 0.51 2.82
CA SER A 72 -3.11 1.08 1.84
C SER A 72 -2.30 2.28 2.34
N GLY A 73 -2.90 3.14 3.17
CA GLY A 73 -2.22 4.28 3.80
C GLY A 73 -1.22 3.83 4.88
N TRP A 74 -1.61 2.83 5.68
CA TRP A 74 -0.72 2.22 6.67
C TRP A 74 0.50 1.58 6.02
N LEU A 75 0.31 0.98 4.85
CA LEU A 75 1.38 0.37 4.09
C LEU A 75 2.34 1.41 3.49
N LEU A 76 1.84 2.54 2.96
CA LEU A 76 2.70 3.67 2.57
C LEU A 76 3.51 4.20 3.76
N TYR A 77 2.90 4.23 4.94
CA TYR A 77 3.59 4.66 6.15
C TYR A 77 4.64 3.65 6.62
N ALA A 78 4.37 2.34 6.50
CA ALA A 78 5.37 1.31 6.72
C ALA A 78 6.56 1.46 5.74
N SER A 79 6.28 1.71 4.45
CA SER A 79 7.31 1.95 3.44
C SER A 79 8.18 3.18 3.75
N PHE A 80 7.59 4.24 4.31
CA PHE A 80 8.37 5.37 4.79
C PHE A 80 9.41 4.94 5.84
N TYR A 81 9.00 4.16 6.85
CA TYR A 81 9.93 3.67 7.87
C TYR A 81 10.98 2.70 7.31
N TYR A 82 10.61 1.90 6.31
CA TYR A 82 11.58 1.07 5.59
C TYR A 82 12.67 1.92 4.93
N VAL A 83 12.28 2.92 4.14
CA VAL A 83 13.21 3.75 3.36
C VAL A 83 14.16 4.55 4.25
N ILE A 84 13.74 4.95 5.46
CA ILE A 84 14.61 5.64 6.43
C ILE A 84 15.40 4.68 7.35
N GLY A 85 15.39 3.37 7.06
CA GLY A 85 16.17 2.36 7.79
C GLY A 85 15.60 1.96 9.17
N GLN A 86 14.36 2.35 9.48
CA GLN A 86 13.69 2.03 10.74
C GLN A 86 12.94 0.70 10.64
N TYR A 87 13.68 -0.37 10.33
CA TYR A 87 13.12 -1.69 9.99
C TYR A 87 12.22 -2.28 11.10
N ASN A 88 12.59 -2.12 12.38
CA ASN A 88 11.76 -2.60 13.49
C ASN A 88 10.42 -1.86 13.61
N VAL A 89 10.37 -0.57 13.26
CA VAL A 89 9.12 0.20 13.22
C VAL A 89 8.28 -0.26 12.04
N CYS A 90 8.91 -0.43 10.88
CA CYS A 90 8.28 -0.97 9.68
C CYS A 90 7.61 -2.32 9.99
N LEU A 91 8.34 -3.29 10.57
CA LEU A 91 7.81 -4.61 10.93
C LEU A 91 6.56 -4.54 11.81
N ARG A 92 6.53 -3.69 12.85
CA ARG A 92 5.34 -3.53 13.70
C ARG A 92 4.14 -2.98 12.93
N LEU A 93 4.36 -2.02 12.03
CA LEU A 93 3.30 -1.50 11.17
C LEU A 93 2.81 -2.56 10.17
N LEU A 94 3.71 -3.39 9.64
CA LEU A 94 3.35 -4.49 8.74
C LEU A 94 2.52 -5.56 9.44
N ASP A 95 2.81 -5.88 10.70
CA ASP A 95 1.97 -6.78 11.50
C ASP A 95 0.56 -6.20 11.70
N TYR A 96 0.46 -4.89 11.95
CA TYR A 96 -0.82 -4.19 12.03
C TYR A 96 -1.59 -4.22 10.69
N VAL A 97 -0.89 -3.98 9.57
CA VAL A 97 -1.46 -4.04 8.21
C VAL A 97 -1.99 -5.44 7.90
N LEU A 98 -1.19 -6.48 8.16
CA LEU A 98 -1.54 -7.87 7.91
C LEU A 98 -2.73 -8.32 8.76
N ALA A 99 -2.79 -7.93 10.03
CA ALA A 99 -3.94 -8.21 10.90
C ALA A 99 -5.25 -7.60 10.39
N ARG A 100 -5.17 -6.55 9.55
CA ARG A 100 -6.32 -5.89 8.91
C ARG A 100 -6.59 -6.36 7.49
N CYS A 101 -5.74 -7.21 6.90
CA CYS A 101 -5.95 -7.76 5.57
C CYS A 101 -6.97 -8.90 5.58
N ASP A 102 -8.20 -8.60 6.02
CA ASP A 102 -9.23 -9.61 6.17
C ASP A 102 -9.71 -10.10 4.78
N PRO A 103 -9.70 -11.43 4.53
CA PRO A 103 -10.16 -12.05 3.29
C PRO A 103 -11.65 -11.82 2.97
N THR A 104 -12.44 -11.35 3.92
CA THR A 104 -13.85 -10.98 3.77
C THR A 104 -14.04 -9.52 3.39
N MET A 105 -12.97 -8.70 3.33
CA MET A 105 -13.12 -7.32 2.86
C MET A 105 -13.36 -7.27 1.35
N LEU A 106 -14.22 -6.35 0.94
CA LEU A 106 -14.46 -6.06 -0.46
C LEU A 106 -13.24 -5.37 -1.08
N TYR A 107 -12.70 -5.96 -2.15
CA TYR A 107 -11.64 -5.32 -2.92
C TYR A 107 -12.20 -4.22 -3.82
N LEU A 108 -11.75 -2.98 -3.59
CA LEU A 108 -12.07 -1.80 -4.39
C LEU A 108 -11.29 -1.84 -5.72
N GLY A 109 -11.89 -1.34 -6.80
CA GLY A 109 -11.26 -1.33 -8.12
C GLY A 109 -11.56 -2.55 -9.00
N LYS A 110 -12.65 -3.29 -8.70
CA LYS A 110 -13.21 -4.22 -9.70
C LYS A 110 -14.08 -3.44 -10.68
N GLY A 111 -13.96 -3.75 -11.97
CA GLY A 111 -14.84 -3.17 -13.00
C GLY A 111 -16.31 -3.59 -12.84
N PHE A 112 -16.57 -4.69 -12.12
CA PHE A 112 -17.90 -5.18 -11.81
C PHE A 112 -17.94 -5.85 -10.44
N TYR A 113 -19.02 -5.64 -9.70
CA TYR A 113 -19.28 -6.27 -8.40
C TYR A 113 -20.48 -7.22 -8.51
N THR A 114 -20.27 -8.48 -8.16
CA THR A 114 -21.35 -9.50 -8.15
C THR A 114 -22.22 -9.36 -6.90
N GLU A 115 -23.40 -10.00 -6.88
CA GLU A 115 -24.24 -10.04 -5.67
C GLU A 115 -23.48 -10.66 -4.48
N THR A 116 -22.61 -11.65 -4.72
CA THR A 116 -21.71 -12.20 -3.70
C THR A 116 -20.81 -11.14 -3.11
N ASN A 117 -20.22 -10.27 -3.94
CA ASN A 117 -19.40 -9.15 -3.46
C ASN A 117 -20.19 -8.17 -2.61
N ILE A 118 -21.43 -7.85 -3.01
CA ILE A 118 -22.31 -6.94 -2.28
C ILE A 118 -22.73 -7.57 -0.94
N ASN A 119 -23.02 -8.86 -0.90
CA ASN A 119 -23.39 -9.56 0.32
C ASN A 119 -22.24 -9.63 1.32
N ILE A 120 -21.03 -9.90 0.86
CA ILE A 120 -19.81 -9.83 1.68
C ILE A 120 -19.67 -8.44 2.32
N TYR A 121 -19.85 -7.37 1.54
CA TYR A 121 -19.82 -6.01 2.07
C TYR A 121 -20.91 -5.78 3.12
N ARG A 122 -22.16 -6.19 2.85
CA ARG A 122 -23.30 -6.05 3.78
C ARG A 122 -23.09 -6.79 5.10
N GLN A 123 -22.44 -7.95 5.08
CA GLN A 123 -22.14 -8.74 6.28
C GLN A 123 -21.16 -8.03 7.23
N ASN A 124 -20.30 -7.16 6.69
CA ASN A 124 -19.25 -6.47 7.43
C ASN A 124 -19.65 -5.05 7.90
N ILE A 125 -20.88 -4.61 7.65
CA ILE A 125 -21.34 -3.27 7.99
C ILE A 125 -22.64 -3.26 8.79
N HIS A 126 -22.81 -2.22 9.61
CA HIS A 126 -24.05 -1.96 10.33
C HIS A 126 -24.66 -0.62 9.91
N SER A 127 -25.99 -0.50 10.03
CA SER A 127 -26.73 0.72 9.65
C SER A 127 -26.32 1.96 10.45
N THR A 128 -25.85 1.76 11.68
CA THR A 128 -25.38 2.83 12.59
C THR A 128 -23.96 3.33 12.29
N MET A 129 -23.18 2.59 11.51
CA MET A 129 -21.82 3.00 11.14
C MET A 129 -21.84 4.18 10.18
N THR A 130 -20.94 5.13 10.41
CA THR A 130 -20.60 6.19 9.46
C THR A 130 -20.00 5.61 8.18
N LEU A 131 -20.07 6.38 7.08
CA LEU A 131 -19.45 5.97 5.82
C LEU A 131 -17.95 5.64 6.00
N ASN A 132 -17.25 6.42 6.83
CA ASN A 132 -15.83 6.23 7.09
C ASN A 132 -15.52 4.87 7.75
N GLU A 133 -16.31 4.50 8.76
CA GLU A 133 -16.15 3.22 9.46
C GLU A 133 -16.42 2.05 8.50
N ARG A 134 -17.46 2.15 7.67
CA ARG A 134 -17.78 1.14 6.66
C ARG A 134 -16.64 0.95 5.66
N MET A 135 -16.06 2.04 5.16
CA MET A 135 -14.91 1.97 4.25
C MET A 135 -13.70 1.33 4.94
N THR A 136 -13.45 1.68 6.21
CA THR A 136 -12.29 1.21 6.97
C THR A 136 -12.36 -0.28 7.36
N ILE A 137 -13.57 -0.82 7.54
CA ILE A 137 -13.81 -2.20 8.01
C ILE A 137 -14.15 -3.15 6.87
N ALA A 138 -14.93 -2.70 5.88
CA ALA A 138 -15.50 -3.58 4.88
C ALA A 138 -14.80 -3.49 3.51
N THR A 139 -13.86 -2.56 3.32
CA THR A 139 -13.22 -2.35 2.01
C THR A 139 -11.71 -2.29 2.09
N ARG A 140 -11.05 -2.83 1.07
CA ARG A 140 -9.60 -2.77 0.89
C ARG A 140 -9.27 -2.40 -0.55
N ASP A 141 -8.13 -1.77 -0.75
CA ASP A 141 -7.65 -1.35 -2.08
C ASP A 141 -6.19 -1.81 -2.26
N CYS A 142 -5.71 -1.83 -3.50
CA CYS A 142 -4.27 -1.90 -3.74
C CYS A 142 -3.58 -0.67 -3.14
N VAL A 143 -2.32 -0.84 -2.73
CA VAL A 143 -1.44 0.30 -2.59
C VAL A 143 -0.95 0.69 -3.98
N MET A 144 -1.02 1.98 -4.29
CA MET A 144 -0.47 2.53 -5.53
C MET A 144 0.82 3.27 -5.20
N TYR A 145 1.91 2.90 -5.87
CA TYR A 145 3.15 3.68 -5.86
C TYR A 145 3.37 4.39 -7.19
N LEU A 146 3.71 5.68 -7.14
CA LEU A 146 4.15 6.46 -8.30
C LEU A 146 5.60 6.13 -8.64
N LYS A 147 5.96 6.07 -9.94
CA LYS A 147 7.31 5.71 -10.42
C LYS A 147 8.48 6.32 -9.66
N ASP A 148 8.41 7.62 -9.40
CA ASP A 148 9.48 8.39 -8.76
C ASP A 148 9.26 8.58 -7.26
N SER A 149 8.31 7.84 -6.69
CA SER A 149 8.02 7.89 -5.26
C SER A 149 9.22 7.40 -4.48
N SER A 150 9.74 8.28 -3.63
CA SER A 150 10.75 7.96 -2.63
C SER A 150 10.29 6.93 -1.58
N LEU A 151 9.02 6.53 -1.60
CA LEU A 151 8.49 5.48 -0.72
C LEU A 151 8.62 4.07 -1.33
N ILE A 152 9.09 3.94 -2.57
CA ILE A 152 9.35 2.61 -3.17
C ILE A 152 10.68 2.08 -2.62
N PRO A 153 10.72 0.84 -2.07
CA PRO A 153 11.97 0.18 -1.74
C PRO A 153 12.94 0.18 -2.90
N GLU A 154 14.23 0.40 -2.66
CA GLU A 154 15.20 0.50 -3.75
C GLU A 154 15.27 -0.77 -4.60
N GLU A 155 15.02 -1.91 -3.97
CA GLU A 155 14.97 -3.24 -4.58
C GLU A 155 13.79 -3.39 -5.56
N LEU A 156 12.73 -2.60 -5.42
CA LEU A 156 11.50 -2.67 -6.25
C LEU A 156 11.42 -1.55 -7.30
N LYS A 157 12.49 -0.77 -7.53
CA LYS A 157 12.49 0.40 -8.43
C LYS A 157 11.84 0.11 -9.79
N LEU A 158 10.91 0.96 -10.20
CA LEU A 158 10.12 0.80 -11.42
C LEU A 158 10.95 0.99 -12.71
N THR A 159 10.56 0.30 -13.79
CA THR A 159 11.27 0.40 -15.08
C THR A 159 10.84 1.64 -15.85
N GLN A 160 11.52 1.98 -16.95
CA GLN A 160 11.22 3.19 -17.72
C GLN A 160 9.77 3.25 -18.25
N GLY A 161 9.12 2.11 -18.51
CA GLY A 161 7.74 2.05 -19.00
C GLY A 161 6.65 2.18 -17.93
N ASP A 162 6.98 1.95 -16.66
CA ASP A 162 6.00 1.91 -15.56
C ASP A 162 5.73 3.32 -15.04
N LEU A 163 4.50 3.84 -15.17
CA LEU A 163 4.10 5.12 -14.55
C LEU A 163 3.74 4.97 -13.07
N THR A 164 3.11 3.84 -12.74
CA THR A 164 2.64 3.50 -11.39
C THR A 164 2.64 1.99 -11.22
N ILE A 165 2.83 1.50 -9.99
CA ILE A 165 2.62 0.10 -9.64
C ILE A 165 1.49 -0.04 -8.63
N PHE A 166 0.56 -0.95 -8.92
CA PHE A 166 -0.49 -1.36 -8.00
C PHE A 166 -0.10 -2.68 -7.38
N VAL A 167 -0.08 -2.72 -6.05
CA VAL A 167 0.32 -3.91 -5.30
C VAL A 167 -0.76 -4.26 -4.27
N PRO A 168 -1.20 -5.53 -4.21
CA PRO A 168 -2.07 -6.01 -3.14
C PRO A 168 -1.38 -5.79 -1.79
N PRO A 169 -2.06 -5.23 -0.77
CA PRO A 169 -1.40 -4.86 0.48
C PRO A 169 -0.73 -6.04 1.19
N ILE A 170 -1.33 -7.23 1.12
CA ILE A 170 -0.79 -8.45 1.71
C ILE A 170 0.55 -8.85 1.09
N ILE A 171 0.70 -8.74 -0.23
CA ILE A 171 1.95 -9.09 -0.95
C ILE A 171 3.03 -8.07 -0.61
N MET A 172 2.72 -6.78 -0.72
CA MET A 172 3.67 -5.73 -0.37
C MET A 172 4.10 -5.84 1.10
N SER A 173 3.20 -6.26 1.99
CA SER A 173 3.51 -6.41 3.40
C SER A 173 4.52 -7.53 3.64
N HIS A 174 4.29 -8.73 3.09
CA HIS A 174 5.25 -9.82 3.19
C HIS A 174 6.57 -9.50 2.48
N PHE A 175 6.52 -8.79 1.36
CA PHE A 175 7.72 -8.31 0.65
C PHE A 175 8.55 -7.34 1.50
N LEU A 176 7.92 -6.32 2.11
CA LEU A 176 8.61 -5.40 3.02
C LEU A 176 9.13 -6.10 4.29
N LYS A 177 8.40 -7.09 4.83
CA LYS A 177 8.90 -7.91 5.94
C LYS A 177 10.18 -8.65 5.52
N PHE A 178 10.17 -9.28 4.34
CA PHE A 178 11.35 -9.92 3.78
C PHE A 178 12.54 -8.96 3.69
N LEU A 179 12.33 -7.76 3.13
CA LEU A 179 13.40 -6.77 3.01
C LEU A 179 13.91 -6.29 4.38
N CYS A 180 13.02 -6.05 5.34
CA CYS A 180 13.41 -5.71 6.70
C CYS A 180 14.28 -6.81 7.33
N TYR A 181 13.87 -8.08 7.24
CA TYR A 181 14.66 -9.20 7.76
C TYR A 181 15.97 -9.42 7.00
N HIS A 182 16.01 -9.09 5.70
CA HIS A 182 17.25 -9.07 4.93
C HIS A 182 18.24 -8.04 5.48
N HIS A 183 17.82 -6.79 5.68
CA HIS A 183 18.67 -5.72 6.21
C HIS A 183 19.03 -5.91 7.69
N LEU A 184 18.27 -6.70 8.44
CA LEU A 184 18.55 -7.06 9.84
C LEU A 184 19.35 -8.37 9.98
N ASP A 185 19.74 -9.01 8.87
CA ASP A 185 20.41 -10.33 8.85
C ASP A 185 19.63 -11.44 9.60
N ASP A 186 18.31 -11.33 9.69
CA ASP A 186 17.43 -12.31 10.35
C ASP A 186 17.07 -13.44 9.37
N ILE A 187 17.95 -14.42 9.26
CA ILE A 187 17.82 -15.53 8.30
C ILE A 187 16.53 -16.36 8.51
N PRO A 188 16.14 -16.77 9.73
CA PRO A 188 14.91 -17.53 9.94
C PRO A 188 13.66 -16.78 9.46
N ASN A 189 13.48 -15.53 9.88
CA ASN A 189 12.29 -14.76 9.52
C ASN A 189 12.31 -14.33 8.05
N LYS A 190 13.49 -14.08 7.47
CA LYS A 190 13.66 -13.86 6.03
C LYS A 190 13.12 -15.04 5.23
N LYS A 191 13.49 -16.28 5.57
CA LYS A 191 12.98 -17.50 4.90
C LYS A 191 11.46 -17.65 5.03
N HIS A 192 10.92 -17.34 6.21
CA HIS A 192 9.48 -17.38 6.43
C HIS A 192 8.75 -16.35 5.55
N ALA A 193 9.25 -15.12 5.48
CA ALA A 193 8.66 -14.07 4.66
C ALA A 193 8.65 -14.42 3.16
N ILE A 194 9.70 -15.06 2.62
CA ILE A 194 9.68 -15.55 1.21
C ILE A 194 8.55 -16.56 1.00
N ARG A 195 8.37 -17.48 1.94
CA ARG A 195 7.29 -18.47 1.86
C ARG A 195 5.93 -17.79 1.85
N ASP A 196 5.73 -16.78 2.67
CA ASP A 196 4.47 -16.03 2.71
C ASP A 196 4.22 -15.24 1.41
N VAL A 197 5.26 -14.59 0.86
CA VAL A 197 5.16 -13.95 -0.46
C VAL A 197 4.74 -14.97 -1.51
N LYS A 198 5.40 -16.14 -1.56
CA LYS A 198 5.06 -17.22 -2.50
C LYS A 198 3.61 -17.69 -2.34
N LEU A 199 3.18 -18.01 -1.12
CA LEU A 199 1.81 -18.46 -0.84
C LEU A 199 0.77 -17.42 -1.29
N THR A 200 1.09 -16.13 -1.14
CA THR A 200 0.20 -15.05 -1.53
C THR A 200 0.17 -14.86 -3.04
N VAL A 201 1.30 -15.03 -3.74
CA VAL A 201 1.40 -15.01 -5.21
C VAL A 201 0.64 -16.18 -5.83
N ASP A 202 0.75 -17.37 -5.24
CA ASP A 202 0.04 -18.57 -5.69
C ASP A 202 -1.49 -18.47 -5.39
N GLY A 203 -1.89 -17.64 -4.43
CA GLY A 203 -3.29 -17.46 -4.03
C GLY A 203 -4.07 -16.50 -4.93
N GLU A 204 -4.93 -17.02 -5.80
CA GLU A 204 -5.76 -16.23 -6.74
C GLU A 204 -6.61 -15.13 -6.07
N LYS A 205 -6.99 -15.33 -4.79
CA LYS A 205 -7.85 -14.41 -4.04
C LYS A 205 -7.23 -13.01 -3.84
N TYR A 206 -5.91 -12.89 -3.93
CA TYR A 206 -5.18 -11.64 -3.66
C TYR A 206 -4.50 -11.04 -4.89
N THR A 207 -4.54 -11.72 -6.05
CA THR A 207 -3.66 -11.42 -7.19
C THR A 207 -4.39 -10.93 -8.45
N VAL A 208 -5.72 -10.74 -8.37
CA VAL A 208 -6.63 -10.65 -9.53
C VAL A 208 -6.23 -9.64 -10.62
N ASN A 209 -5.43 -8.60 -10.34
CA ASN A 209 -5.00 -7.62 -11.37
C ASN A 209 -3.52 -7.20 -11.26
N SER A 210 -2.66 -8.02 -10.65
CA SER A 210 -1.29 -7.60 -10.29
C SER A 210 -0.23 -8.68 -10.46
N LYS A 211 -0.50 -9.71 -11.28
CA LYS A 211 0.38 -10.87 -11.46
C LYS A 211 1.83 -10.48 -11.78
N LEU A 212 2.02 -9.52 -12.70
CA LEU A 212 3.34 -8.96 -13.05
C LEU A 212 4.10 -8.46 -11.81
N SER A 213 3.50 -7.52 -11.06
CA SER A 213 4.08 -6.94 -9.83
C SER A 213 4.39 -8.01 -8.78
N ASN A 214 3.48 -8.97 -8.62
CA ASN A 214 3.56 -10.03 -7.62
C ASN A 214 4.73 -10.99 -7.90
N LEU A 215 4.85 -11.44 -9.14
CA LEU A 215 5.97 -12.29 -9.58
C LEU A 215 7.30 -11.55 -9.49
N ARG A 216 7.32 -10.26 -9.84
CA ARG A 216 8.53 -9.44 -9.73
C ARG A 216 9.04 -9.34 -8.28
N MET A 217 8.15 -9.08 -7.31
CA MET A 217 8.54 -9.04 -5.88
C MET A 217 9.03 -10.41 -5.38
N LEU A 218 8.40 -11.50 -5.81
CA LEU A 218 8.87 -12.85 -5.47
C LEU A 218 10.23 -13.17 -6.09
N GLY A 219 10.46 -12.75 -7.33
CA GLY A 219 11.75 -12.85 -8.02
C GLY A 219 12.87 -12.15 -7.25
N ILE A 220 12.62 -10.91 -6.82
CA ILE A 220 13.55 -10.13 -5.98
C ILE A 220 13.84 -10.86 -4.67
N CYS A 221 12.82 -11.42 -4.01
CA CYS A 221 13.00 -12.20 -2.78
C CYS A 221 13.97 -13.38 -2.97
N TYR A 222 13.81 -14.13 -4.06
CA TYR A 222 14.67 -15.25 -4.39
C TYR A 222 16.09 -14.80 -4.77
N GLU A 223 16.21 -13.73 -5.56
CA GLU A 223 17.49 -13.18 -5.98
C GLU A 223 18.33 -12.75 -4.78
N LEU A 224 17.76 -11.95 -3.87
CA LEU A 224 18.41 -11.49 -2.64
C LEU A 224 18.69 -12.61 -1.63
N SER A 225 18.13 -13.80 -1.86
CA SER A 225 18.39 -15.01 -1.07
C SER A 225 19.35 -15.98 -1.75
N GLY A 226 19.86 -15.65 -2.94
CA GLY A 226 20.78 -16.48 -3.71
C GLY A 226 20.11 -17.60 -4.52
N GLU A 227 18.77 -17.66 -4.57
CA GLU A 227 18.01 -18.67 -5.29
C GLU A 227 17.81 -18.28 -6.77
N LYS A 228 18.92 -18.12 -7.51
CA LYS A 228 18.94 -17.57 -8.88
C LYS A 228 17.96 -18.24 -9.84
N TYR A 229 17.88 -19.58 -9.82
CA TYR A 229 16.99 -20.32 -10.72
C TYR A 229 15.51 -19.95 -10.50
N LYS A 230 15.08 -19.87 -9.24
CA LYS A 230 13.70 -19.49 -8.90
C LYS A 230 13.43 -18.01 -9.22
N ALA A 231 14.42 -17.14 -9.06
CA ALA A 231 14.30 -15.75 -9.45
C ALA A 231 14.05 -15.62 -10.97
N CYS A 232 14.84 -16.31 -11.80
CA CYS A 232 14.63 -16.34 -13.27
C CYS A 232 13.22 -16.80 -13.64
N GLN A 233 12.74 -17.90 -13.05
CA GLN A 233 11.38 -18.40 -13.30
C GLN A 233 10.31 -17.36 -12.99
N CYS A 234 10.47 -16.59 -11.90
CA CYS A 234 9.52 -15.53 -11.56
C CYS A 234 9.55 -14.40 -12.59
N TYR A 235 10.74 -13.98 -13.03
CA TYR A 235 10.89 -12.92 -14.03
C TYR A 235 10.37 -13.35 -15.41
N GLU A 236 10.66 -14.57 -15.85
CA GLU A 236 10.12 -15.15 -17.10
C GLU A 236 8.60 -15.19 -17.07
N GLY A 237 8.01 -15.74 -15.99
CA GLY A 237 6.55 -15.78 -15.84
C GLY A 237 5.91 -14.38 -15.74
N ALA A 238 6.68 -13.35 -15.38
CA ALA A 238 6.23 -11.96 -15.39
C ALA A 238 6.19 -11.41 -16.83
N PHE A 239 7.19 -11.71 -17.67
CA PHE A 239 7.21 -11.31 -19.09
C PHE A 239 6.06 -11.92 -19.90
N GLU A 240 5.67 -13.17 -19.60
CA GLU A 240 4.53 -13.84 -20.26
C GLU A 240 3.16 -13.23 -19.93
N THR A 241 3.09 -12.27 -19.00
CA THR A 241 1.84 -11.59 -18.60
C THR A 241 1.61 -10.23 -19.26
N VAL A 242 2.55 -9.78 -20.10
CA VAL A 242 2.46 -8.56 -20.92
C VAL A 242 1.93 -8.91 -22.31
#